data_AF-A0A409W696-F1
#
_entry.id   AF-A0A409W696-F1
#
_cell.length_a   1.000
_cell.length_b   1.000
_cell.length_c   1.000
_cell.angle_alpha   90.00
_cell.angle_beta   90.00
_cell.angle_gamma   90.00
#
_symmetry.space_group_name_H-M   'P 1'
#
loop_
_entity.id
_entity.type
_entity.pdbx_description
1 polymer ?
#
loop_
_entity_poly.entity_id
_entity_poly.type
_entity_poly.pdbx_seq_one_letter_code
_entity_poly.pdbx_strand_id
1 'polypeptide(L)'
;MKESWKEEINAFEAIHKHGINKEDFCEVWGRAFKKAFTKENIKAAFAATGIWLFNPNVIKPAQMKPPEATSTRSTFPLPQSSPTRAVMAAFQDYHFTEQGLHPDSPPQAGPSQFPGSSHEMEHNSPVRTPTCTQNYSSTPNENARKQHLDPASRADLVTPSKRMRLLGIGLANTESGLFLVANAQATHLDMNKLIQKPVLEQVPDNIPTPDWSLLHFTQPLSSYTRRELGKRC
;
A
#
# COMPACT_ATOMS: atom_id res chain seq x y z
N MET A 1 2.86 12.73 -34.66
CA MET A 1 3.98 11.88 -34.16
C MET A 1 4.46 10.88 -35.19
N LYS A 2 3.62 9.97 -35.70
CA LYS A 2 4.06 8.97 -36.70
C LYS A 2 4.66 9.59 -37.96
N GLU A 3 4.06 10.67 -38.48
CA GLU A 3 4.56 11.40 -39.65
C GLU A 3 5.86 12.12 -39.35
N SER A 4 5.89 12.94 -38.29
CA SER A 4 7.10 13.63 -37.83
C SER A 4 8.28 12.67 -37.57
N TRP A 5 8.02 11.47 -37.06
CA TRP A 5 9.04 10.44 -36.88
C TRP A 5 9.61 9.94 -38.20
N LYS A 6 8.76 9.65 -39.20
CA LYS A 6 9.22 9.24 -40.54
C LYS A 6 10.03 10.34 -41.23
N GLU A 7 9.60 11.60 -41.10
CA GLU A 7 10.32 12.74 -41.65
C GLU A 7 11.72 12.89 -41.04
N GLU A 8 11.83 12.78 -39.72
CA GLU A 8 13.12 12.88 -39.02
C GLU A 8 14.04 11.68 -39.30
N ILE A 9 13.49 10.46 -39.46
CA ILE A 9 14.26 9.30 -39.94
C ILE A 9 14.83 9.58 -41.33
N ASN A 10 13.97 9.99 -42.28
CA ASN A 10 14.40 10.23 -43.65
C ASN A 10 15.44 11.35 -43.73
N ALA A 11 15.27 12.42 -42.95
CA ALA A 11 16.24 13.52 -42.86
C ALA A 11 17.57 13.04 -42.27
N PHE A 12 17.54 12.21 -41.23
CA PHE A 12 18.73 11.63 -40.62
C PHE A 12 19.49 10.74 -41.60
N GLU A 13 18.81 9.80 -42.26
CA GLU A 13 19.41 8.87 -43.24
C GLU A 13 19.99 9.61 -44.46
N ALA A 14 19.33 10.68 -44.91
CA ALA A 14 19.82 11.49 -46.03
C ALA A 14 21.16 12.16 -45.73
N ILE A 15 21.39 12.59 -44.48
CA ILE A 15 22.61 13.28 -44.03
C ILE A 15 23.71 12.26 -43.69
N HIS A 16 23.39 11.26 -42.88
CA HIS A 16 24.39 10.36 -42.29
C HIS A 16 24.70 9.14 -43.16
N LYS A 17 23.87 8.84 -44.17
CA LYS A 17 23.99 7.69 -45.08
C LYS A 17 23.98 6.32 -44.38
N HIS A 18 23.47 6.26 -43.15
CA HIS A 18 23.20 5.03 -42.40
C HIS A 18 21.86 5.13 -41.66
N GLY A 19 21.31 3.97 -41.26
CA GLY A 19 20.11 3.90 -40.43
C GLY A 19 20.38 4.34 -38.98
N ILE A 20 19.31 4.64 -38.23
CA ILE A 20 19.40 5.12 -36.84
C ILE A 20 19.97 4.02 -35.92
N ASN A 21 21.08 4.32 -35.24
CA ASN A 21 21.63 3.47 -34.19
C ASN A 21 21.08 3.85 -32.81
N LYS A 22 21.49 3.09 -31.79
CA LYS A 22 21.09 3.34 -30.40
C LYS A 22 21.58 4.71 -29.90
N GLU A 23 22.76 5.14 -30.32
CA GLU A 23 23.31 6.46 -29.99
C GLU A 23 22.48 7.62 -30.57
N ASP A 24 21.92 7.46 -31.78
CA ASP A 24 21.19 8.53 -32.48
C ASP A 24 19.72 8.62 -32.07
N PHE A 25 19.17 7.52 -31.54
CA PHE A 25 17.73 7.37 -31.30
C PHE A 25 17.14 8.53 -30.50
N CYS A 26 17.77 8.89 -29.37
CA CYS A 26 17.28 9.94 -28.49
C CYS A 26 17.22 11.31 -29.19
N GLU A 27 18.19 11.59 -30.07
CA GLU A 27 18.27 12.86 -30.79
C GLU A 27 17.18 12.96 -31.87
N VAL A 28 17.09 11.96 -32.75
CA VAL A 28 16.10 11.92 -33.83
C VAL A 28 14.68 11.86 -33.26
N TRP A 29 14.46 11.04 -32.23
CA TRP A 29 13.16 10.94 -31.58
C TRP A 29 12.79 12.23 -30.85
N GLY A 30 13.76 12.87 -30.17
CA GLY A 30 13.56 14.14 -29.49
C GLY A 30 13.13 15.26 -30.44
N ARG A 31 13.72 15.32 -31.65
CA ARG A 31 13.27 16.26 -32.71
C ARG A 31 11.85 15.95 -33.17
N ALA A 32 11.56 14.69 -33.50
CA ALA A 32 10.23 14.27 -33.92
C ALA A 32 9.16 14.56 -32.85
N PHE A 33 9.50 14.33 -31.57
CA PHE A 33 8.65 14.59 -30.43
C PHE A 33 8.34 16.09 -30.31
N LYS A 34 9.37 16.95 -30.30
CA LYS A 34 9.18 18.41 -30.24
C LYS A 34 8.33 18.93 -31.39
N LYS A 35 8.49 18.37 -32.59
CA LYS A 35 7.70 18.71 -33.77
C LYS A 35 6.25 18.25 -33.68
N ALA A 36 6.01 17.06 -33.12
CA ALA A 36 4.69 16.46 -33.04
C ALA A 36 3.84 16.96 -31.87
N PHE A 37 4.45 17.24 -30.71
CA PHE A 37 3.76 17.59 -29.47
C PHE A 37 3.58 19.10 -29.32
N THR A 38 2.93 19.71 -30.30
CA THR A 38 2.49 21.10 -30.23
C THR A 38 1.19 21.23 -29.44
N LYS A 39 0.90 22.43 -28.92
CA LYS A 39 -0.32 22.72 -28.17
C LYS A 39 -1.58 22.39 -28.98
N GLU A 40 -1.53 22.64 -30.28
CA GLU A 40 -2.61 22.42 -31.24
C GLU A 40 -2.84 20.92 -31.43
N ASN A 41 -1.79 20.14 -31.64
CA ASN A 41 -1.88 18.69 -31.79
C ASN A 41 -2.36 18.01 -30.50
N ILE A 42 -1.87 18.48 -29.35
CA ILE A 42 -2.32 17.98 -28.05
C ILE A 42 -3.82 18.27 -27.88
N LYS A 43 -4.27 19.51 -28.13
CA LYS A 43 -5.69 19.88 -28.09
C LYS A 43 -6.52 19.06 -29.07
N ALA A 44 -6.04 18.84 -30.29
CA ALA A 44 -6.73 18.03 -31.29
C ALA A 44 -6.86 16.56 -30.83
N ALA A 45 -5.82 16.00 -30.20
CA ALA A 45 -5.88 14.66 -29.63
C ALA A 45 -6.90 14.57 -28.49
N PHE A 46 -6.91 15.52 -27.56
CA PHE A 46 -7.91 15.58 -26.48
C PHE A 46 -9.34 15.84 -27.01
N ALA A 47 -9.48 16.57 -28.12
CA ALA A 47 -10.77 16.75 -28.79
C ALA A 47 -11.26 15.45 -29.41
N ALA A 48 -10.35 14.68 -30.03
CA ALA A 48 -10.66 13.39 -30.61
C ALA A 48 -11.07 12.34 -29.57
N THR A 49 -10.64 12.49 -28.31
CA THR A 49 -11.11 11.65 -27.19
C THR A 49 -12.35 12.23 -26.49
N GLY A 50 -12.84 13.41 -26.88
CA GLY A 50 -13.95 14.09 -26.22
C GLY A 50 -13.61 14.62 -24.83
N ILE A 51 -12.32 14.75 -24.49
CA ILE A 51 -11.88 15.32 -23.22
C ILE A 51 -11.85 16.86 -23.32
N TRP A 52 -11.44 17.41 -24.47
CA TRP A 52 -11.34 18.86 -24.68
C TRP A 52 -11.81 19.30 -26.07
N LEU A 53 -12.95 19.97 -26.25
CA LEU A 53 -13.97 20.28 -25.25
C LEU A 53 -14.69 19.00 -24.82
N PHE A 54 -15.16 18.96 -23.56
CA PHE A 54 -15.80 17.78 -23.01
C PHE A 54 -17.03 17.38 -23.84
N ASN A 55 -16.99 16.20 -24.44
CA ASN A 55 -18.06 15.63 -25.23
C ASN A 55 -18.13 14.11 -25.00
N PRO A 56 -19.06 13.64 -24.14
CA PRO A 56 -19.16 12.23 -23.78
C PRO A 56 -19.64 11.34 -24.94
N ASN A 57 -20.18 11.92 -26.02
CA ASN A 57 -20.72 11.18 -27.16
C ASN A 57 -19.66 10.82 -28.21
N VAL A 58 -18.39 11.21 -28.00
CA VAL A 58 -17.30 10.96 -28.94
C VAL A 58 -16.93 9.47 -28.97
N ILE A 59 -16.93 8.81 -27.81
CA ILE A 59 -16.70 7.37 -27.71
C ILE A 59 -18.04 6.65 -27.81
N LYS A 60 -18.32 6.05 -28.96
CA LYS A 60 -19.56 5.27 -29.15
C LYS A 60 -19.48 3.96 -28.36
N PRO A 61 -20.59 3.42 -27.85
CA PRO A 61 -20.61 2.11 -27.18
C PRO A 61 -20.00 0.98 -28.02
N ALA A 62 -20.12 1.05 -29.35
CA ALA A 62 -19.51 0.08 -30.27
C ALA A 62 -17.97 0.16 -30.33
N GLN A 63 -17.36 1.30 -29.94
CA GLN A 63 -15.91 1.48 -29.85
C GLN A 63 -15.35 1.07 -28.48
N MET A 64 -16.21 0.98 -27.46
CA MET A 64 -15.82 0.40 -26.19
C MET A 64 -15.67 -1.10 -26.38
N LYS A 65 -14.44 -1.61 -26.27
CA LYS A 65 -14.26 -3.05 -26.10
C LYS A 65 -15.02 -3.42 -24.82
N PRO A 66 -15.96 -4.39 -24.85
CA PRO A 66 -16.59 -4.87 -23.63
C PRO A 66 -15.48 -5.18 -22.62
N PRO A 67 -15.56 -4.69 -21.38
CA PRO A 67 -14.60 -5.06 -20.37
C PRO A 67 -14.64 -6.58 -20.26
N GLU A 68 -13.66 -7.28 -20.83
CA GLU A 68 -13.45 -8.68 -20.54
C GLU A 68 -13.23 -8.74 -19.03
N ALA A 69 -13.98 -9.56 -18.32
CA ALA A 69 -13.89 -9.73 -16.86
C ALA A 69 -12.57 -10.42 -16.45
N THR A 70 -11.42 -9.97 -16.99
CA THR A 70 -10.07 -10.40 -16.62
C THR A 70 -9.71 -9.96 -15.21
N SER A 71 -10.49 -9.08 -14.59
CA SER A 71 -10.43 -8.76 -13.15
C SER A 71 -11.50 -9.52 -12.37
N THR A 72 -11.46 -10.85 -12.41
CA THR A 72 -12.17 -11.68 -11.43
C THR A 72 -11.17 -12.64 -10.82
N ARG A 73 -10.50 -12.20 -9.74
CA ARG A 73 -9.46 -12.93 -9.02
C ARG A 73 -8.30 -13.34 -9.93
N SER A 74 -7.18 -12.60 -9.82
CA SER A 74 -5.87 -13.22 -10.03
C SER A 74 -5.74 -14.33 -9.00
N THR A 75 -6.26 -15.50 -9.33
CA THR A 75 -5.88 -16.73 -8.65
C THR A 75 -4.45 -16.92 -9.12
N PHE A 76 -3.50 -16.52 -8.28
CA PHE A 76 -2.09 -16.73 -8.57
C PHE A 76 -1.96 -18.19 -9.01
N PRO A 77 -1.50 -18.49 -10.23
CA PRO A 77 -1.58 -19.84 -10.80
C PRO A 77 -0.73 -20.84 -10.02
N LEU A 78 0.05 -20.36 -9.06
CA LEU A 78 0.84 -21.14 -8.14
C LEU A 78 0.21 -21.08 -6.75
N PRO A 79 0.19 -22.20 -5.99
CA PRO A 79 -0.17 -22.15 -4.59
C PRO A 79 0.76 -21.16 -3.89
N GLN A 80 0.18 -20.19 -3.16
CA GLN A 80 0.98 -19.29 -2.34
C GLN A 80 1.89 -20.09 -1.42
N SER A 81 3.14 -19.63 -1.30
CA SER A 81 4.15 -20.25 -0.45
C SER A 81 3.64 -20.40 0.99
N SER A 82 4.07 -21.45 1.69
CA SER A 82 3.65 -21.70 3.08
C SER A 82 3.78 -20.47 4.00
N PRO A 83 4.86 -19.67 3.94
CA PRO A 83 4.97 -18.42 4.71
C PRO A 83 3.88 -17.40 4.38
N THR A 84 3.60 -17.16 3.09
CA THR A 84 2.54 -16.24 2.67
C THR A 84 1.18 -16.69 3.18
N ARG A 85 0.92 -18.00 3.15
CA ARG A 85 -0.34 -18.59 3.62
C ARG A 85 -0.51 -18.45 5.14
N ALA A 86 0.57 -18.62 5.90
CA ALA A 86 0.56 -18.43 7.35
C ALA A 86 0.28 -16.97 7.73
N VAL A 87 0.87 -16.01 6.99
CA VAL A 87 0.56 -14.58 7.17
C VAL A 87 -0.89 -14.31 6.84
N MET A 88 -1.39 -14.77 5.68
CA MET A 88 -2.79 -14.55 5.32
C MET A 88 -3.77 -15.18 6.32
N ALA A 89 -3.48 -16.37 6.84
CA ALA A 89 -4.28 -16.99 7.90
C ALA A 89 -4.25 -16.13 9.18
N ALA A 90 -3.07 -15.66 9.60
CA ALA A 90 -2.96 -14.78 10.77
C ALA A 90 -3.75 -13.47 10.61
N PHE A 91 -3.78 -12.88 9.42
CA PHE A 91 -4.59 -11.69 9.15
C PHE A 91 -6.10 -11.98 9.10
N GLN A 92 -6.51 -13.17 8.66
CA GLN A 92 -7.91 -13.60 8.63
C GLN A 92 -8.44 -13.88 10.03
N ASP A 93 -7.63 -14.49 10.88
CA ASP A 93 -7.99 -14.84 12.26
C ASP A 93 -7.88 -13.64 13.22
N TYR A 94 -7.13 -12.61 12.82
CA TYR A 94 -6.94 -11.41 13.64
C TYR A 94 -8.11 -10.45 13.51
N HIS A 95 -9.01 -10.47 14.50
CA HIS A 95 -10.00 -9.42 14.69
C HIS A 95 -9.31 -8.20 15.32
N PHE A 96 -9.23 -7.08 14.60
CA PHE A 96 -8.80 -5.82 15.21
C PHE A 96 -9.78 -5.50 16.33
N THR A 97 -9.34 -5.61 17.58
CA THR A 97 -10.11 -5.14 18.71
C THR A 97 -10.18 -3.62 18.61
N GLU A 98 -11.37 -3.09 18.34
CA GLU A 98 -11.69 -1.65 18.29
C GLU A 98 -11.43 -0.91 19.61
N GLN A 99 -10.92 -1.60 20.63
CA GLN A 99 -10.68 -1.12 22.01
C GLN A 99 -9.70 0.06 22.14
N GLY A 100 -9.24 0.67 21.03
CA GLY A 100 -8.39 1.86 21.03
C GLY A 100 -8.98 3.08 20.32
N LEU A 101 -10.14 2.98 19.66
CA LEU A 101 -10.82 4.15 19.09
C LEU A 101 -11.62 4.83 20.21
N HIS A 102 -10.93 5.56 21.08
CA HIS A 102 -11.62 6.54 21.93
C HIS A 102 -12.26 7.58 20.99
N PRO A 103 -13.59 7.81 21.04
CA PRO A 103 -14.30 8.67 20.08
C PRO A 103 -13.78 10.10 20.05
N ASP A 104 -13.12 10.55 21.13
CA ASP A 104 -12.62 11.92 21.27
C ASP A 104 -11.12 12.10 20.95
N SER A 105 -10.42 11.08 20.47
CA SER A 105 -9.03 11.23 20.01
C SER A 105 -9.01 11.38 18.49
N PRO A 106 -8.84 12.60 17.93
CA PRO A 106 -8.60 12.74 16.50
C PRO A 106 -7.39 11.87 16.13
N PRO A 107 -7.38 11.22 14.95
CA PRO A 107 -6.24 10.44 14.49
C PRO A 107 -5.04 11.38 14.36
N GLN A 108 -4.24 11.46 15.44
CA GLN A 108 -3.01 12.21 15.43
C GLN A 108 -2.02 11.37 14.63
N ALA A 109 -1.85 11.72 13.35
CA ALA A 109 -0.78 11.20 12.53
C ALA A 109 0.52 11.35 13.34
N GLY A 110 1.14 10.22 13.68
CA GLY A 110 2.41 10.24 14.40
C GLY A 110 3.44 11.08 13.62
N PRO A 111 4.37 11.76 14.29
CA PRO A 111 5.40 12.53 13.61
C PRO A 111 6.18 11.59 12.70
N SER A 112 5.99 11.72 11.39
CA SER A 112 6.79 11.09 10.34
C SER A 112 8.18 11.73 10.34
N GLN A 113 8.98 11.46 11.37
CA GLN A 113 10.41 11.73 11.32
C GLN A 113 11.10 10.47 10.78
N PHE A 114 11.14 10.37 9.46
CA PHE A 114 12.02 9.43 8.77
C PHE A 114 13.47 9.94 8.92
N PRO A 115 14.39 9.17 9.54
CA PRO A 115 15.80 9.50 9.59
C PRO A 115 16.39 9.25 8.20
N GLY A 116 16.38 10.26 7.35
CA GLY A 116 16.86 10.16 5.96
C GLY A 116 16.53 11.36 5.06
N SER A 117 15.71 12.31 5.51
CA SER A 117 15.53 13.58 4.79
C SER A 117 16.75 14.48 5.04
N SER A 118 17.79 14.30 4.23
CA SER A 118 18.92 15.22 4.15
C SER A 118 18.47 16.50 3.44
N HIS A 119 17.96 17.45 4.22
CA HIS A 119 17.78 18.83 3.79
C HIS A 119 19.12 19.56 3.99
N GLU A 120 19.87 19.73 2.90
CA GLU A 120 20.99 20.66 2.87
C GLU A 120 20.48 22.11 2.94
N MET A 121 21.25 22.92 3.69
CA MET A 121 21.36 24.39 3.80
C MET A 121 20.63 25.20 2.71
N GLU A 122 19.99 26.35 2.95
CA GLU A 122 20.39 27.50 3.78
C GLU A 122 19.25 28.56 3.73
N HIS A 123 18.87 29.16 4.86
CA HIS A 123 18.68 30.61 5.06
C HIS A 123 17.95 30.92 6.38
N ASN A 124 18.60 31.77 7.18
CA ASN A 124 18.20 32.23 8.50
C ASN A 124 16.84 32.94 8.52
N SER A 125 15.93 32.47 9.38
CA SER A 125 14.88 33.29 10.00
C SER A 125 14.41 32.65 11.32
N PRO A 126 14.20 33.42 12.41
CA PRO A 126 13.81 32.88 13.70
C PRO A 126 12.31 32.57 13.70
N VAL A 127 11.95 31.32 13.42
CA VAL A 127 10.57 30.84 13.61
C VAL A 127 10.38 30.46 15.07
N ARG A 128 9.48 31.17 15.75
CA ARG A 128 9.05 30.88 17.13
C ARG A 128 8.36 29.52 17.20
N THR A 129 8.93 28.61 17.95
CA THR A 129 8.28 27.39 18.45
C THR A 129 7.22 27.78 19.50
N PRO A 130 5.95 27.33 19.41
CA PRO A 130 5.04 27.40 20.55
C PRO A 130 5.36 26.24 21.50
N THR A 131 6.00 26.54 22.62
CA THR A 131 6.13 25.62 23.75
C THR A 131 4.75 25.43 24.37
N CYS A 132 4.13 24.27 24.15
CA CYS A 132 2.93 23.87 24.88
C CYS A 132 3.36 23.29 26.24
N THR A 133 3.40 24.14 27.26
CA THR A 133 3.56 23.73 28.65
C THR A 133 2.23 23.16 29.13
N GLN A 134 2.10 21.83 29.17
CA GLN A 134 0.98 21.19 29.84
C GLN A 134 1.19 21.22 31.36
N ASN A 135 0.54 22.17 32.03
CA ASN A 135 0.37 22.17 33.47
C ASN A 135 -0.71 21.16 33.83
N TYR A 136 -0.30 20.00 34.34
CA TYR A 136 -1.18 19.07 35.02
C TYR A 136 -1.35 19.51 36.48
N SER A 137 -2.49 20.13 36.80
CA SER A 137 -2.95 20.28 38.18
C SER A 137 -3.57 18.97 38.65
N SER A 138 -2.84 18.25 39.49
CA SER A 138 -3.31 17.04 40.17
C SER A 138 -4.32 17.42 41.26
N THR A 139 -5.58 17.03 41.10
CA THR A 139 -6.52 16.90 42.22
C THR A 139 -6.47 15.46 42.75
N PRO A 140 -6.31 15.24 44.06
CA PRO A 140 -6.31 13.89 44.62
C PRO A 140 -7.75 13.43 44.80
N ASN A 141 -8.21 12.49 43.97
CA ASN A 141 -9.44 11.76 44.25
C ASN A 141 -9.08 10.32 44.64
N GLU A 142 -9.12 10.08 45.95
CA GLU A 142 -9.03 8.77 46.58
C GLU A 142 -10.20 7.90 46.14
N ASN A 143 -10.01 7.08 45.11
CA ASN A 143 -10.72 5.81 44.97
C ASN A 143 -9.81 4.85 44.19
N ALA A 144 -8.89 4.23 44.93
CA ALA A 144 -7.93 3.26 44.42
C ALA A 144 -8.63 1.96 43.98
N ARG A 145 -9.28 1.98 42.81
CA ARG A 145 -9.38 0.77 41.99
C ARG A 145 -7.98 0.50 41.46
N LYS A 146 -7.36 -0.59 41.92
CA LYS A 146 -6.15 -1.15 41.32
C LYS A 146 -6.46 -1.47 39.86
N GLN A 147 -6.28 -0.48 38.98
CA GLN A 147 -6.23 -0.73 37.56
C GLN A 147 -4.98 -1.58 37.36
N HIS A 148 -5.22 -2.86 37.07
CA HIS A 148 -4.19 -3.76 36.59
C HIS A 148 -3.68 -3.16 35.28
N LEU A 149 -2.64 -2.33 35.39
CA LEU A 149 -1.92 -1.78 34.25
C LEU A 149 -1.41 -2.98 33.45
N ASP A 150 -2.04 -3.24 32.32
CA ASP A 150 -1.58 -4.22 31.36
C ASP A 150 -0.11 -3.91 31.05
N PRO A 151 0.84 -4.82 31.32
CA PRO A 151 2.23 -4.62 30.98
C PRO A 151 2.44 -4.22 29.50
N ALA A 152 1.51 -4.61 28.60
CA ALA A 152 1.52 -4.22 27.19
C ALA A 152 1.19 -2.72 26.93
N SER A 153 0.70 -1.99 27.93
CA SER A 153 0.38 -0.56 27.79
C SER A 153 1.60 0.36 27.90
N ARG A 154 2.78 -0.15 28.28
CA ARG A 154 4.02 0.67 28.30
C ARG A 154 4.45 1.00 26.88
N ALA A 155 4.67 2.29 26.60
CA ALA A 155 5.06 2.79 25.28
C ALA A 155 6.37 2.17 24.76
N ASP A 156 7.24 1.75 25.68
CA ASP A 156 8.61 1.32 25.38
C ASP A 156 8.72 -0.18 25.08
N LEU A 157 7.68 -0.96 25.39
CA LEU A 157 7.67 -2.40 25.15
C LEU A 157 7.25 -2.68 23.71
N VAL A 158 8.13 -3.39 23.00
CA VAL A 158 7.93 -3.84 21.63
C VAL A 158 7.34 -5.24 21.64
N THR A 159 6.03 -5.32 21.86
CA THR A 159 5.31 -6.60 21.88
C THR A 159 4.80 -6.99 20.48
N PRO A 160 4.60 -8.30 20.20
CA PRO A 160 4.06 -8.76 18.93
C PRO A 160 2.69 -8.15 18.57
N SER A 161 1.77 -8.03 19.54
CA SER A 161 0.44 -7.44 19.33
C SER A 161 0.54 -5.98 18.90
N LYS A 162 1.44 -5.21 19.52
CA LYS A 162 1.68 -3.81 19.22
C LYS A 162 2.35 -3.62 17.85
N ARG A 163 3.28 -4.50 17.46
CA ARG A 163 3.84 -4.51 16.10
C ARG A 163 2.74 -4.79 15.07
N MET A 164 1.84 -5.74 15.32
CA MET A 164 0.72 -6.04 14.42
C MET A 164 -0.26 -4.86 14.30
N ARG A 165 -0.56 -4.19 15.43
CA ARG A 165 -1.39 -2.97 15.44
C ARG A 165 -0.74 -1.82 14.67
N LEU A 166 0.55 -1.55 14.89
CA LEU A 166 1.29 -0.52 14.16
C LEU A 166 1.36 -0.82 12.66
N LEU A 167 1.54 -2.08 12.29
CA LEU A 167 1.53 -2.52 10.89
C LEU A 167 0.15 -2.34 10.26
N GLY A 168 -0.93 -2.69 10.98
CA GLY A 168 -2.31 -2.44 10.53
C GLY A 168 -2.61 -0.95 10.32
N ILE A 169 -2.20 -0.10 11.27
CA ILE A 169 -2.33 1.37 11.15
C ILE A 169 -1.51 1.90 9.97
N GLY A 170 -0.28 1.42 9.79
CA GLY A 170 0.59 1.79 8.67
C GLY A 170 -0.01 1.43 7.32
N LEU A 171 -0.56 0.21 7.18
CA LEU A 171 -1.22 -0.23 5.96
C LEU A 171 -2.49 0.60 5.66
N ALA A 172 -3.32 0.86 6.66
CA ALA A 172 -4.56 1.63 6.51
C ALA A 172 -4.32 3.09 6.09
N ASN A 173 -3.18 3.68 6.49
CA ASN A 173 -2.84 5.07 6.19
C ASN A 173 -2.09 5.26 4.86
N THR A 174 -1.81 4.18 4.11
CA THR A 174 -1.18 4.28 2.78
C THR A 174 -2.20 4.04 1.67
N GLU A 175 -2.49 5.05 0.86
CA GLU A 175 -3.39 4.93 -0.30
C GLU A 175 -2.85 3.96 -1.37
N SER A 176 -1.55 3.64 -1.36
CA SER A 176 -0.88 2.86 -2.39
C SER A 176 -0.47 1.43 -1.99
N GLY A 177 -0.64 1.03 -0.72
CA GLY A 177 -0.23 -0.30 -0.22
C GLY A 177 1.28 -0.60 -0.31
N LEU A 178 2.10 0.36 -0.71
CA LEU A 178 3.54 0.22 -0.95
C LEU A 178 4.37 0.50 0.31
N PHE A 179 4.03 -0.12 1.44
CA PHE A 179 4.86 -0.01 2.66
C PHE A 179 6.01 -1.03 2.66
N LEU A 180 5.88 -2.15 1.95
CA LEU A 180 6.85 -3.26 1.98
C LEU A 180 8.02 -3.10 0.99
N VAL A 181 8.05 -2.03 0.19
CA VAL A 181 9.04 -1.83 -0.89
C VAL A 181 9.82 -0.53 -0.71
N ALA A 182 10.08 -0.11 0.52
CA ALA A 182 11.17 0.80 0.77
C ALA A 182 12.47 -0.01 0.76
N ASN A 183 13.26 0.12 -0.31
CA ASN A 183 14.62 -0.42 -0.41
C ASN A 183 15.55 0.29 0.58
N ALA A 184 15.32 0.13 1.88
CA ALA A 184 16.33 0.45 2.86
C ALA A 184 17.43 -0.60 2.72
N GLN A 185 18.60 -0.21 2.21
CA GLN A 185 19.81 -1.03 2.26
C GLN A 185 20.26 -1.12 3.73
N ALA A 186 19.55 -1.91 4.53
CA ALA A 186 19.99 -2.25 5.86
C ALA A 186 21.02 -3.37 5.72
N THR A 187 22.26 -3.13 6.17
CA THR A 187 23.24 -4.21 6.23
C THR A 187 22.82 -5.23 7.29
N HIS A 188 23.28 -6.48 7.18
CA HIS A 188 23.00 -7.52 8.16
C HIS A 188 23.40 -7.12 9.60
N LEU A 189 24.45 -6.29 9.74
CA LEU A 189 24.88 -5.72 11.02
C LEU A 189 23.88 -4.70 11.59
N ASP A 190 23.26 -3.90 10.72
CA ASP A 190 22.23 -2.93 11.10
C ASP A 190 20.93 -3.63 11.48
N MET A 191 20.59 -4.73 10.79
CA MET A 191 19.39 -5.52 11.08
C MET A 191 19.41 -6.09 12.51
N ASN A 192 20.55 -6.52 13.02
CA ASN A 192 20.64 -7.08 14.37
C ASN A 192 20.48 -6.01 15.47
N LYS A 193 20.74 -4.74 15.16
CA LYS A 193 20.46 -3.60 16.05
C LYS A 193 19.01 -3.13 15.95
N LEU A 194 18.42 -3.21 14.75
CA LEU A 194 17.03 -2.82 14.48
C LEU A 194 16.01 -3.85 15.00
N ILE A 195 16.33 -5.14 14.92
CA ILE A 195 15.44 -6.23 15.32
C ILE A 195 15.73 -6.58 16.79
N GLN A 196 15.07 -5.87 17.70
CA GLN A 196 15.06 -6.27 19.12
C GLN A 196 14.35 -7.62 19.28
N LYS A 197 14.89 -8.50 20.14
CA LYS A 197 14.26 -9.78 20.49
C LYS A 197 12.84 -9.48 21.01
N PRO A 198 11.80 -10.15 20.45
CA PRO A 198 10.44 -9.89 20.89
C PRO A 198 10.30 -10.26 22.36
N VAL A 199 9.75 -9.36 23.16
CA VAL A 199 9.30 -9.68 24.50
C VAL A 199 7.99 -10.46 24.33
N LEU A 200 8.01 -11.75 24.66
CA LEU A 200 6.81 -12.56 24.66
C LEU A 200 5.85 -11.98 25.69
N GLU A 201 4.63 -11.63 25.25
CA GLU A 201 3.56 -11.25 26.17
C GLU A 201 3.29 -12.45 27.10
N GLN A 202 3.05 -12.17 28.38
CA GLN A 202 2.63 -13.23 29.29
C GLN A 202 1.32 -13.80 28.76
N VAL A 203 1.31 -15.11 28.54
CA VAL A 203 0.12 -15.86 28.17
C VAL A 203 -0.90 -15.62 29.29
N PRO A 204 -2.11 -15.11 29.00
CA PRO A 204 -3.12 -14.93 30.04
C PRO A 204 -3.33 -16.25 30.79
N ASP A 205 -3.30 -16.22 32.12
CA ASP A 205 -3.42 -17.43 32.95
C ASP A 205 -4.72 -18.22 32.70
N ASN A 206 -5.71 -17.58 32.08
CA ASN A 206 -7.00 -18.19 31.71
C ASN A 206 -7.27 -18.03 30.21
N ILE A 207 -6.59 -18.81 29.37
CA ILE A 207 -7.08 -19.05 28.00
C ILE A 207 -8.22 -20.08 28.10
N PRO A 208 -9.45 -19.75 27.67
CA PRO A 208 -10.53 -20.72 27.65
C PRO A 208 -10.14 -21.90 26.77
N THR A 209 -10.19 -23.11 27.30
CA THR A 209 -9.96 -24.32 26.52
C THR A 209 -10.98 -24.36 25.37
N PRO A 210 -10.53 -24.45 24.11
CA PRO A 210 -11.45 -24.52 22.98
C PRO A 210 -12.36 -25.74 23.10
N ASP A 211 -13.62 -25.56 22.72
CA ASP A 211 -14.61 -26.64 22.72
C ASP A 211 -14.35 -27.60 21.56
N TRP A 212 -13.57 -28.64 21.84
CA TRP A 212 -13.26 -29.70 20.88
C TRP A 212 -14.48 -30.57 20.52
N SER A 213 -15.60 -30.44 21.24
CA SER A 213 -16.81 -31.23 20.95
C SER A 213 -17.39 -30.95 19.56
N LEU A 214 -17.10 -29.77 18.98
CA LEU A 214 -17.47 -29.39 17.63
C LEU A 214 -16.86 -30.29 16.54
N LEU A 215 -15.73 -30.97 16.81
CA LEU A 215 -15.13 -31.90 15.86
C LEU A 215 -15.83 -33.26 15.81
N HIS A 216 -16.67 -33.57 16.79
CA HIS A 216 -17.43 -34.82 16.83
C HIS A 216 -18.77 -34.74 16.10
N PHE A 217 -18.98 -33.73 15.25
CA PHE A 217 -20.17 -33.64 14.42
C PHE A 217 -20.14 -34.72 13.33
N THR A 218 -20.53 -35.94 13.70
CA THR A 218 -20.78 -37.08 12.81
C THR A 218 -22.10 -36.88 12.08
N GLN A 219 -22.22 -35.79 11.32
CA GLN A 219 -23.19 -35.78 10.23
C GLN A 219 -22.52 -36.48 9.06
N PRO A 220 -23.06 -37.61 8.57
CA PRO A 220 -22.55 -38.21 7.34
C PRO A 220 -22.65 -37.14 6.25
N LEU A 221 -21.50 -36.65 5.77
CA LEU A 221 -21.48 -35.76 4.61
C LEU A 221 -22.25 -36.49 3.51
N SER A 222 -23.34 -35.87 3.04
CA SER A 222 -24.03 -36.33 1.85
C SER A 222 -23.01 -36.31 0.71
N SER A 223 -22.58 -37.51 0.31
CA SER A 223 -21.64 -37.68 -0.79
C SER A 223 -22.36 -37.31 -2.08
N TYR A 224 -22.27 -36.04 -2.48
CA TYR A 224 -22.76 -35.59 -3.77
C TYR A 224 -21.86 -36.17 -4.86
N THR A 225 -22.48 -36.84 -5.82
CA THR A 225 -21.75 -37.29 -7.01
C THR A 225 -21.47 -36.10 -7.92
N ARG A 226 -20.37 -36.15 -8.67
CA ARG A 226 -19.96 -35.10 -9.62
C ARG A 226 -21.06 -34.72 -10.62
N ARG A 227 -21.99 -35.62 -10.93
CA ARG A 227 -23.15 -35.36 -11.80
C ARG A 227 -24.22 -34.48 -11.14
N GLU A 228 -24.37 -34.54 -9.82
CA GLU A 228 -25.36 -33.74 -9.08
C GLU A 228 -24.93 -32.29 -8.93
N LEU A 229 -23.62 -32.06 -8.75
CA LEU A 229 -23.03 -30.71 -8.75
C LEU A 229 -23.23 -29.99 -10.09
N GLY A 230 -23.14 -30.72 -11.22
CA GLY A 230 -23.33 -30.13 -12.55
C GLY A 230 -24.76 -29.74 -12.90
N LYS A 231 -25.78 -30.17 -12.12
CA LYS A 231 -27.19 -29.81 -12.34
C LYS A 231 -27.65 -28.59 -11.54
N ARG A 232 -26.82 -28.09 -10.62
CA ARG A 232 -27.13 -26.96 -9.75
C ARG A 232 -26.46 -25.64 -10.17
N CYS A 233 -25.67 -25.67 -11.24
CA CYS A 233 -25.09 -24.49 -11.90
C CYS A 233 -25.81 -24.27 -13.24
#